data_AF-M2QG78-F1
#
_entry.id   AF-M2QG78-F1
#
_cell.length_a   1.000
_cell.length_b   1.000
_cell.length_c   1.000
_cell.angle_alpha   90.00
_cell.angle_beta   90.00
_cell.angle_gamma   90.00
#
_symmetry.space_group_name_H-M   'P 1'
#
loop_
_entity.id
_entity.type
_entity.pdbx_description
1 polymer ?
#
loop_
_entity_poly.entity_id
_entity_poly.type
_entity_poly.pdbx_seq_one_letter_code
_entity_poly.pdbx_strand_id
1 'polypeptide(L)'
;MNNLPKQKLPKNCLLEVHNGPIITLYRNDEWVFGFKNEFITMHMQDLKPFIEKANQYSVENIRIIDFINPEEPAEPSNFSILLSVKKLILQDLNCPIIELPNSLEELTITNCSVTSLQLNQSNLKKVIIEQCADLKTLIITSPIIECEAVYLKSLQTLQLPNSLYSLKLNNSSLPIKSFPPNLQYLSLPSIKQLNQLEFPQQLKELTINSCFIVGLPALNVNSIIFFQCTFAKKTFVKANSITLNGCYFVSNLDIDCDSIFITGCTTSTSSQVDTLIEYNTHNAKVVHISSFNGINKLISHSCKELKLVNNSQLSEVDAECVTSLQLIHTNITKTTINNLESFDIDNNSSLPQFYTKGRGSLRLEKCKFDCNSQILNSMIDISLNEVDIENINISTCKGARFYNCPTLKTLSIKEAEVVILVNLPLLQSISLPKSLKNIVINNCPNIINIPLPFTSALTVDYNGSFKASEQIQIRRVNENEITVDSYCVQLEDISNSKVILGKNVHIIIGVGLNNVSFINLEESNIQSFDLSMSNNMSLTFPQTLTLINIIGCQSVLCTNISSCLLVPERIRKDYSSNKYEEVPKDKCVIC
;
A
#
# COMPACT_ATOMS: atom_id res chain seq x y z
N MET A 1 30.93 16.42 15.87
CA MET A 1 32.32 16.26 15.38
C MET A 1 33.06 17.57 15.57
N ASN A 2 34.10 17.60 16.41
CA ASN A 2 35.19 18.58 16.35
C ASN A 2 36.33 18.07 17.23
N ASN A 3 37.58 18.32 16.83
CA ASN A 3 38.83 17.91 17.49
C ASN A 3 39.17 16.39 17.48
N LEU A 4 39.41 15.84 16.29
CA LEU A 4 40.51 14.85 16.16
C LEU A 4 41.85 15.61 16.24
N PRO A 5 42.86 15.13 16.98
CA PRO A 5 44.12 15.84 17.15
C PRO A 5 44.92 15.85 15.83
N LYS A 6 45.41 17.04 15.44
CA LYS A 6 46.36 17.21 14.32
C LYS A 6 47.77 16.71 14.67
N GLN A 7 47.92 15.41 14.94
CA GLN A 7 49.25 14.79 14.93
C GLN A 7 49.73 14.66 13.48
N LYS A 8 51.03 14.92 13.23
CA LYS A 8 51.66 14.53 11.97
C LYS A 8 51.66 12.99 11.92
N LEU A 9 50.95 12.44 10.94
CA LEU A 9 51.01 11.00 10.66
C LEU A 9 52.46 10.58 10.36
N PRO A 10 52.89 9.38 10.78
CA PRO A 10 54.16 8.81 10.34
C PRO A 10 54.27 8.78 8.82
N LYS A 11 55.49 8.83 8.27
CA LYS A 11 55.76 8.90 6.81
C LYS A 11 55.15 7.77 5.96
N ASN A 12 54.67 6.70 6.59
CA ASN A 12 54.14 5.49 5.96
C ASN A 12 52.63 5.30 6.15
N CYS A 13 51.92 6.32 6.64
CA CYS A 13 50.48 6.26 6.89
C CYS A 13 49.70 7.19 5.96
N LEU A 14 48.66 6.65 5.32
CA LEU A 14 47.79 7.35 4.39
C LEU A 14 46.39 7.48 5.03
N LEU A 15 45.79 8.66 4.94
CA LEU A 15 44.44 8.94 5.47
C LEU A 15 43.51 9.27 4.31
N GLU A 16 42.49 8.43 4.10
CA GLU A 16 41.46 8.67 3.09
C GLU A 16 40.15 9.11 3.74
N VAL A 17 39.48 10.09 3.13
CA VAL A 17 38.18 10.60 3.57
C VAL A 17 37.22 10.50 2.38
N HIS A 18 36.26 9.59 2.47
CA HIS A 18 35.34 9.29 1.36
C HIS A 18 34.00 10.01 1.58
N ASN A 19 33.78 11.14 0.87
CA ASN A 19 32.52 11.87 0.68
C ASN A 19 31.39 11.58 1.69
N GLY A 20 31.65 11.84 2.97
CA GLY A 20 30.81 11.41 4.08
C GLY A 20 31.61 11.30 5.39
N PRO A 21 31.01 10.77 6.47
CA PRO A 21 31.65 10.67 7.79
C PRO A 21 32.67 9.52 7.89
N ILE A 22 33.20 9.04 6.76
CA ILE A 22 34.09 7.87 6.69
C ILE A 22 35.53 8.36 6.62
N ILE A 23 36.30 8.04 7.66
CA ILE A 23 37.73 8.34 7.76
C ILE A 23 38.45 7.00 7.87
N THR A 24 39.34 6.71 6.92
CA THR A 24 40.10 5.46 6.84
C THR A 24 41.59 5.73 6.99
N LEU A 25 42.29 4.94 7.80
CA LEU A 25 43.75 4.99 7.95
C LEU A 25 44.41 3.70 7.43
N TYR A 26 45.41 3.88 6.57
CA TYR A 26 46.27 2.82 6.04
C TYR A 26 47.71 2.94 6.57
N ARG A 27 48.44 1.83 6.64
CA ARG A 27 49.87 1.74 6.98
C ARG A 27 50.54 0.79 6.00
N ASN A 28 51.51 1.26 5.21
CA ASN A 28 52.13 0.45 4.14
C ASN A 28 51.09 -0.20 3.21
N ASP A 29 50.07 0.57 2.79
CA ASP A 29 48.93 0.12 1.97
C ASP A 29 47.97 -0.92 2.61
N GLU A 30 48.26 -1.40 3.83
CA GLU A 30 47.34 -2.22 4.63
C GLU A 30 46.33 -1.37 5.41
N TRP A 31 45.08 -1.83 5.51
CA TRP A 31 44.01 -1.14 6.24
C TRP A 31 44.14 -1.34 7.76
N VAL A 32 44.19 -0.24 8.53
CA VAL A 32 44.43 -0.27 9.99
C VAL A 32 43.12 -0.07 10.76
N PHE A 33 42.39 1.03 10.46
CA PHE A 33 41.06 1.27 11.00
C PHE A 33 40.27 2.29 10.17
N GLY A 34 38.95 2.24 10.27
CA GLY A 34 38.02 3.19 9.65
C GLY A 34 36.84 3.56 10.56
N PHE A 35 36.49 4.85 10.64
CA PHE A 35 35.32 5.32 11.37
C PHE A 35 34.08 5.35 10.46
N LYS A 36 32.95 4.77 10.88
CA LYS A 36 31.67 4.82 10.14
C LYS A 36 30.49 4.61 11.08
N ASN A 37 29.41 5.38 10.91
CA ASN A 37 28.17 5.26 11.69
C ASN A 37 28.41 5.20 13.22
N GLU A 38 29.28 6.09 13.72
CA GLU A 38 29.73 6.15 15.13
C GLU A 38 30.63 5.01 15.61
N PHE A 39 30.88 3.96 14.82
CA PHE A 39 31.81 2.88 15.15
C PHE A 39 33.22 3.16 14.64
N ILE A 40 34.23 2.94 15.49
CA ILE A 40 35.61 2.71 15.04
C ILE A 40 35.71 1.23 14.63
N THR A 41 35.89 0.97 13.34
CA THR A 41 36.10 -0.37 12.79
C THR A 41 37.61 -0.61 12.65
N MET A 42 38.16 -1.72 13.13
CA MET A 42 39.59 -2.05 13.02
C MET A 42 39.83 -3.54 12.75
N HIS A 43 41.01 -3.88 12.26
CA HIS A 43 41.45 -5.27 12.15
C HIS A 43 41.87 -5.81 13.52
N MET A 44 41.65 -7.11 13.76
CA MET A 44 41.98 -7.74 15.05
C MET A 44 43.44 -7.56 15.45
N GLN A 45 44.38 -7.59 14.49
CA GLN A 45 45.82 -7.48 14.76
C GLN A 45 46.22 -6.08 15.28
N ASP A 46 45.54 -5.02 14.85
CA ASP A 46 45.83 -3.64 15.26
C ASP A 46 45.15 -3.25 16.58
N LEU A 47 44.33 -4.12 17.19
CA LEU A 47 43.68 -3.87 18.47
C LEU A 47 44.68 -3.57 19.58
N LYS A 48 45.76 -4.35 19.72
CA LYS A 48 46.72 -4.18 20.83
C LYS A 48 47.43 -2.81 20.77
N PRO A 49 48.00 -2.37 19.64
CA PRO A 49 48.48 -0.98 19.46
C PRO A 49 47.41 0.10 19.66
N PHE A 50 46.14 -0.21 19.37
CA PHE A 50 45.03 0.71 19.58
C PHE A 50 44.68 0.88 21.06
N ILE A 51 44.60 -0.19 21.85
CA ILE A 51 44.25 -0.17 23.29
C ILE A 51 45.13 0.81 24.07
N GLU A 52 46.45 0.76 23.85
CA GLU A 52 47.44 1.60 24.54
C GLU A 52 47.19 3.11 24.36
N LYS A 53 46.53 3.51 23.26
CA LYS A 53 46.19 4.91 22.95
C LYS A 53 44.72 5.22 23.23
N ALA A 54 43.81 4.28 23.01
CA ALA A 54 42.36 4.49 23.03
C ALA A 54 41.81 4.89 24.41
N ASN A 55 42.49 4.51 25.49
CA ASN A 55 42.19 4.97 26.86
C ASN A 55 42.25 6.51 27.02
N GLN A 56 42.85 7.25 26.08
CA GLN A 56 42.88 8.72 26.07
C GLN A 56 41.67 9.36 25.35
N TYR A 57 40.87 8.60 24.61
CA TYR A 57 39.91 9.15 23.62
C TYR A 57 38.43 8.78 23.86
N SER A 58 38.09 8.16 25.00
CA SER A 58 36.69 7.86 25.39
C SER A 58 35.88 7.16 24.29
N VAL A 59 36.46 6.11 23.70
CA VAL A 59 35.84 5.38 22.57
C VAL A 59 34.69 4.51 23.08
N GLU A 60 33.45 4.87 22.73
CA GLU A 60 32.26 4.14 23.22
C GLU A 60 31.82 2.99 22.31
N ASN A 61 32.10 3.05 21.00
CA ASN A 61 31.57 2.12 19.98
C ASN A 61 32.70 1.55 19.10
N ILE A 62 32.91 0.24 19.11
CA ILE A 62 33.97 -0.44 18.34
C ILE A 62 33.41 -1.60 17.51
N ARG A 63 33.94 -1.77 16.31
CA ARG A 63 33.79 -2.97 15.48
C ARG A 63 35.16 -3.59 15.22
N ILE A 64 35.29 -4.88 15.43
CA ILE A 64 36.54 -5.64 15.21
C ILE A 64 36.24 -6.71 14.18
N ILE A 65 37.06 -6.74 13.14
CA ILE A 65 36.94 -7.70 12.02
C ILE A 65 38.28 -8.42 11.89
N ASP A 66 38.25 -9.71 11.59
CA ASP A 66 39.41 -10.44 11.12
C ASP A 66 39.14 -10.90 9.67
N PHE A 67 39.93 -10.42 8.71
CA PHE A 67 39.85 -10.88 7.34
C PHE A 67 40.50 -12.27 7.23
N ILE A 68 39.73 -13.31 7.54
CA ILE A 68 40.15 -14.70 7.31
C ILE A 68 40.47 -14.86 5.82
N ASN A 69 41.76 -15.02 5.50
CA ASN A 69 42.17 -15.53 4.20
C ASN A 69 41.67 -16.99 4.10
N PRO A 70 40.77 -17.35 3.17
CA PRO A 70 40.23 -18.71 3.09
C PRO A 70 41.29 -19.78 2.80
N GLU A 71 42.43 -19.37 2.23
CA GLU A 71 43.56 -20.25 1.89
C GLU A 71 44.54 -20.44 3.06
N GLU A 72 44.58 -19.49 4.01
CA GLU A 72 45.42 -19.52 5.22
C GLU A 72 44.61 -19.02 6.44
N PRO A 73 43.73 -19.86 7.02
CA PRO A 73 42.95 -19.47 8.19
C PRO A 73 43.86 -19.24 9.41
N ALA A 74 43.69 -18.10 10.09
CA ALA A 74 44.44 -17.77 11.30
C ALA A 74 44.28 -18.85 12.38
N GLU A 75 45.36 -19.18 13.12
CA GLU A 75 45.28 -20.16 14.20
C GLU A 75 44.31 -19.70 15.32
N PRO A 76 43.43 -20.59 15.82
CA PRO A 76 42.42 -20.21 16.80
C PRO A 76 43.06 -19.81 18.12
N SER A 77 42.80 -18.56 18.56
CA SER A 77 43.38 -18.00 19.79
C SER A 77 42.34 -17.28 20.64
N ASN A 78 42.52 -17.33 21.97
CA ASN A 78 41.62 -16.67 22.91
C ASN A 78 41.76 -15.14 22.79
N PHE A 79 40.64 -14.45 22.84
CA PHE A 79 40.55 -13.02 22.57
C PHE A 79 39.98 -12.25 23.76
N SER A 80 40.57 -11.10 24.09
CA SER A 80 40.18 -10.30 25.26
C SER A 80 40.26 -8.80 24.95
N ILE A 81 39.20 -8.06 25.30
CA ILE A 81 39.08 -6.63 25.02
C ILE A 81 39.17 -5.84 26.33
N LEU A 82 40.33 -5.23 26.57
CA LEU A 82 40.61 -4.39 27.73
C LEU A 82 40.25 -2.90 27.49
N LEU A 83 39.11 -2.63 26.87
CA LEU A 83 38.59 -1.28 26.59
C LEU A 83 37.20 -1.07 27.16
N SER A 84 36.97 0.08 27.80
CA SER A 84 35.65 0.47 28.29
C SER A 84 34.77 0.98 27.14
N VAL A 85 34.14 0.06 26.40
CA VAL A 85 33.17 0.35 25.34
C VAL A 85 31.73 0.07 25.80
N LYS A 86 30.75 0.77 25.20
CA LYS A 86 29.31 0.51 25.35
C LYS A 86 28.77 -0.39 24.26
N LYS A 87 29.20 -0.21 23.00
CA LYS A 87 28.76 -1.02 21.86
C LYS A 87 29.93 -1.73 21.21
N LEU A 88 29.78 -3.04 21.00
CA LEU A 88 30.80 -3.87 20.40
C LEU A 88 30.22 -4.76 19.30
N ILE A 89 30.83 -4.72 18.12
CA ILE A 89 30.56 -5.63 17.01
C ILE A 89 31.82 -6.47 16.77
N LEU A 90 31.71 -7.78 16.83
CA LEU A 90 32.76 -8.74 16.49
C LEU A 90 32.34 -9.48 15.22
N GLN A 91 33.22 -9.56 14.24
CA GLN A 91 32.89 -10.18 12.95
C GLN A 91 34.05 -11.00 12.39
N ASP A 92 33.73 -12.15 11.80
CA ASP A 92 34.67 -13.00 11.06
C ASP A 92 35.89 -13.48 11.92
N LEU A 93 35.76 -13.48 13.26
CA LEU A 93 36.87 -13.82 14.16
C LEU A 93 37.01 -15.34 14.37
N ASN A 94 38.23 -15.87 14.21
CA ASN A 94 38.55 -17.25 14.61
C ASN A 94 39.00 -17.34 16.09
N CYS A 95 38.10 -17.01 17.01
CA CYS A 95 38.40 -16.93 18.45
C CYS A 95 37.51 -17.87 19.27
N PRO A 96 38.01 -19.04 19.75
CA PRO A 96 37.18 -20.04 20.42
C PRO A 96 36.61 -19.59 21.76
N ILE A 97 37.25 -18.62 22.43
CA ILE A 97 36.83 -17.98 23.68
C ILE A 97 37.03 -16.47 23.55
N ILE A 98 36.03 -15.69 23.98
CA ILE A 98 36.04 -14.23 23.96
C ILE A 98 35.73 -13.69 25.35
N GLU A 99 36.65 -12.87 25.89
CA GLU A 99 36.44 -12.08 27.11
C GLU A 99 35.95 -10.68 26.76
N LEU A 100 34.80 -10.30 27.33
CA LEU A 100 34.07 -9.07 27.00
C LEU A 100 34.20 -7.99 28.08
N PRO A 101 34.22 -6.70 27.70
CA PRO A 101 34.44 -5.60 28.62
C PRO A 101 33.23 -5.32 29.52
N ASN A 102 33.48 -5.02 30.80
CA ASN A 102 32.43 -4.86 31.82
C ASN A 102 31.42 -3.72 31.58
N SER A 103 31.78 -2.71 30.79
CA SER A 103 30.95 -1.53 30.50
C SER A 103 29.91 -1.73 29.39
N LEU A 104 29.85 -2.93 28.78
CA LEU A 104 29.06 -3.17 27.57
C LEU A 104 27.55 -3.02 27.81
N GLU A 105 26.88 -2.31 26.90
CA GLU A 105 25.43 -2.13 26.81
C GLU A 105 24.81 -2.91 25.64
N GLU A 106 25.52 -3.03 24.52
CA GLU A 106 25.10 -3.75 23.32
C GLU A 106 26.23 -4.59 22.72
N LEU A 107 25.92 -5.84 22.37
CA LEU A 107 26.83 -6.78 21.71
C LEU A 107 26.26 -7.27 20.37
N THR A 108 27.11 -7.36 19.35
CA THR A 108 26.85 -8.14 18.13
C THR A 108 28.05 -9.03 17.84
N ILE A 109 27.83 -10.32 17.61
CA ILE A 109 28.86 -11.26 17.14
C ILE A 109 28.33 -11.95 15.88
N THR A 110 29.03 -11.82 14.76
CA THR A 110 28.58 -12.36 13.47
C THR A 110 29.67 -13.20 12.83
N ASN A 111 29.35 -14.42 12.37
CA ASN A 111 30.24 -15.30 11.62
C ASN A 111 31.60 -15.57 12.31
N CYS A 112 31.60 -15.72 13.64
CA CYS A 112 32.81 -16.00 14.43
C CYS A 112 32.84 -17.47 14.89
N SER A 113 34.00 -18.12 14.88
CA SER A 113 34.20 -19.50 15.36
C SER A 113 34.37 -19.59 16.88
N VAL A 114 33.44 -18.95 17.60
CA VAL A 114 33.36 -18.98 19.07
C VAL A 114 32.79 -20.32 19.51
N THR A 115 33.43 -20.99 20.46
CA THR A 115 32.99 -22.30 21.00
C THR A 115 32.20 -22.17 22.31
N SER A 116 32.54 -21.16 23.12
CA SER A 116 31.89 -20.85 24.39
C SER A 116 31.83 -19.33 24.60
N LEU A 117 30.67 -18.82 25.03
CA LEU A 117 30.45 -17.41 25.31
C LEU A 117 29.71 -17.23 26.65
N GLN A 118 30.27 -16.40 27.54
CA GLN A 118 29.68 -16.06 28.83
C GLN A 118 29.45 -14.55 28.92
N LEU A 119 28.21 -14.15 29.19
CA LEU A 119 27.75 -12.76 29.22
C LEU A 119 27.35 -12.38 30.65
N ASN A 120 28.23 -11.67 31.35
CA ASN A 120 28.11 -11.26 32.77
C ASN A 120 28.22 -9.73 33.01
N GLN A 121 28.17 -8.93 31.95
CA GLN A 121 28.25 -7.48 31.94
C GLN A 121 26.98 -6.85 32.55
N SER A 122 27.12 -6.10 33.65
CA SER A 122 25.97 -5.58 34.43
C SER A 122 25.06 -4.60 33.67
N ASN A 123 25.57 -3.97 32.61
CA ASN A 123 24.85 -2.94 31.84
C ASN A 123 24.28 -3.46 30.50
N LEU A 124 24.51 -4.74 30.17
CA LEU A 124 24.21 -5.31 28.86
C LEU A 124 22.70 -5.50 28.67
N LYS A 125 22.12 -4.75 27.73
CA LYS A 125 20.68 -4.71 27.44
C LYS A 125 20.29 -5.54 26.23
N LYS A 126 21.16 -5.59 25.22
CA LYS A 126 20.89 -6.23 23.93
C LYS A 126 22.07 -7.04 23.42
N VAL A 127 21.78 -8.25 22.94
CA VAL A 127 22.75 -9.18 22.34
C VAL A 127 22.21 -9.69 21.02
N ILE A 128 23.07 -9.67 20.00
CA ILE A 128 22.86 -10.30 18.71
C ILE A 128 24.03 -11.27 18.47
N ILE A 129 23.74 -12.55 18.18
CA ILE A 129 24.73 -13.57 17.83
C ILE A 129 24.24 -14.27 16.57
N GLU A 130 24.98 -14.17 15.48
CA GLU A 130 24.57 -14.66 14.17
C GLU A 130 25.67 -15.51 13.54
N GLN A 131 25.29 -16.59 12.86
CA GLN A 131 26.20 -17.41 12.03
C GLN A 131 27.38 -18.05 12.78
N CYS A 132 27.40 -18.00 14.12
CA CYS A 132 28.42 -18.62 14.96
C CYS A 132 28.14 -20.13 15.11
N ALA A 133 28.35 -20.88 14.03
CA ALA A 133 27.94 -22.28 13.91
C ALA A 133 28.65 -23.22 14.90
N ASP A 134 29.84 -22.87 15.35
CA ASP A 134 30.68 -23.63 16.29
C ASP A 134 30.30 -23.46 17.77
N LEU A 135 29.40 -22.51 18.09
CA LEU A 135 29.06 -22.17 19.48
C LEU A 135 28.28 -23.29 20.16
N LYS A 136 28.92 -23.91 21.17
CA LYS A 136 28.34 -25.01 21.97
C LYS A 136 27.71 -24.53 23.26
N THR A 137 28.27 -23.48 23.87
CA THR A 137 27.84 -22.98 25.17
C THR A 137 27.58 -21.48 25.13
N LEU A 138 26.36 -21.08 25.49
CA LEU A 138 25.97 -19.68 25.68
C LEU A 138 25.38 -19.51 27.09
N ILE A 139 26.11 -18.80 27.96
CA ILE A 139 25.71 -18.56 29.35
C ILE A 139 25.44 -17.06 29.53
N ILE A 140 24.19 -16.70 29.77
CA ILE A 140 23.76 -15.32 29.99
C ILE A 140 23.33 -15.14 31.44
N THR A 141 24.10 -14.37 32.21
CA THR A 141 23.81 -13.98 33.60
C THR A 141 23.58 -12.47 33.76
N SER A 142 23.90 -11.69 32.73
CA SER A 142 23.63 -10.25 32.64
C SER A 142 22.13 -9.94 32.66
N PRO A 143 21.68 -8.74 33.08
CA PRO A 143 20.27 -8.34 33.10
C PRO A 143 19.74 -7.96 31.70
N ILE A 144 19.94 -8.86 30.73
CA ILE A 144 19.61 -8.62 29.31
C ILE A 144 18.10 -8.51 29.12
N ILE A 145 17.70 -7.62 28.22
CA ILE A 145 16.32 -7.39 27.80
C ILE A 145 16.05 -8.16 26.49
N GLU A 146 16.92 -8.01 25.48
CA GLU A 146 16.77 -8.62 24.15
C GLU A 146 17.95 -9.53 23.79
N CYS A 147 17.66 -10.77 23.37
CA CYS A 147 18.64 -11.70 22.83
C CYS A 147 18.18 -12.27 21.47
N GLU A 148 18.94 -12.01 20.42
CA GLU A 148 18.76 -12.59 19.08
C GLU A 148 19.95 -13.51 18.77
N ALA A 149 19.65 -14.78 18.50
CA ALA A 149 20.62 -15.86 18.47
C ALA A 149 20.33 -16.78 17.27
N VAL A 150 20.90 -16.43 16.11
CA VAL A 150 20.53 -16.96 14.79
C VAL A 150 21.62 -17.90 14.26
N TYR A 151 21.21 -19.06 13.74
CA TYR A 151 22.07 -20.07 13.12
C TYR A 151 23.12 -20.72 14.06
N LEU A 152 22.79 -20.84 15.36
CA LEU A 152 23.65 -21.49 16.36
C LEU A 152 23.42 -23.01 16.37
N LYS A 153 23.85 -23.69 15.30
CA LYS A 153 23.56 -25.11 15.05
C LYS A 153 24.19 -26.04 16.09
N SER A 154 25.40 -25.75 16.58
CA SER A 154 26.10 -26.60 17.55
C SER A 154 25.72 -26.37 19.02
N LEU A 155 24.71 -25.52 19.30
CA LEU A 155 24.39 -25.10 20.67
C LEU A 155 23.87 -26.26 21.54
N GLN A 156 24.65 -26.63 22.54
CA GLN A 156 24.42 -27.73 23.49
C GLN A 156 24.03 -27.24 24.88
N THR A 157 24.45 -26.04 25.27
CA THR A 157 24.14 -25.43 26.57
C THR A 157 23.67 -23.99 26.37
N LEU A 158 22.49 -23.67 26.89
CA LEU A 158 21.93 -22.32 26.90
C LEU A 158 21.44 -22.01 28.32
N GLN A 159 21.95 -20.94 28.92
CA GLN A 159 21.47 -20.40 30.20
C GLN A 159 21.01 -18.96 29.98
N LEU A 160 19.82 -18.62 30.47
CA LEU A 160 19.16 -17.33 30.26
C LEU A 160 18.80 -16.67 31.60
N PRO A 161 18.82 -15.32 31.68
CA PRO A 161 18.49 -14.60 32.90
C PRO A 161 16.97 -14.43 33.07
N ASN A 162 16.50 -14.34 34.31
CA ASN A 162 15.09 -14.07 34.62
C ASN A 162 14.61 -12.67 34.15
N SER A 163 15.51 -11.76 33.78
CA SER A 163 15.19 -10.44 33.22
C SER A 163 14.79 -10.46 31.75
N LEU A 164 15.04 -11.57 31.04
CA LEU A 164 14.93 -11.62 29.59
C LEU A 164 13.50 -11.37 29.11
N TYR A 165 13.33 -10.39 28.24
CA TYR A 165 12.04 -9.92 27.74
C TYR A 165 11.74 -10.43 26.32
N SER A 166 12.76 -10.53 25.48
CA SER A 166 12.68 -11.04 24.09
C SER A 166 13.80 -12.02 23.78
N LEU A 167 13.43 -13.15 23.17
CA LEU A 167 14.35 -14.21 22.75
C LEU A 167 14.01 -14.68 21.34
N LYS A 168 14.97 -14.63 20.42
CA LYS A 168 14.85 -15.22 19.08
C LYS A 168 15.95 -16.24 18.86
N LEU A 169 15.58 -17.47 18.48
CA LEU A 169 16.48 -18.60 18.29
C LEU A 169 16.40 -19.17 16.85
N ASN A 170 16.24 -18.31 15.85
CA ASN A 170 15.97 -18.72 14.47
C ASN A 170 17.12 -19.59 13.90
N ASN A 171 16.79 -20.76 13.34
CA ASN A 171 17.77 -21.73 12.79
C ASN A 171 18.85 -22.22 13.76
N SER A 172 18.64 -22.09 15.07
CA SER A 172 19.56 -22.50 16.13
C SER A 172 19.14 -23.83 16.78
N SER A 173 20.03 -24.48 17.54
CA SER A 173 19.64 -25.59 18.42
C SER A 173 18.99 -25.07 19.71
N LEU A 174 18.01 -25.81 20.25
CA LEU A 174 17.30 -25.48 21.50
C LEU A 174 17.61 -26.53 22.58
N PRO A 175 18.60 -26.31 23.46
CA PRO A 175 18.98 -27.27 24.51
C PRO A 175 18.17 -27.13 25.81
N ILE A 176 17.25 -26.16 25.91
CA ILE A 176 16.41 -25.91 27.08
C ILE A 176 14.98 -26.37 26.87
N LYS A 177 14.28 -26.68 27.97
CA LYS A 177 12.85 -27.06 27.98
C LYS A 177 11.92 -26.01 28.59
N SER A 178 12.45 -25.14 29.44
CA SER A 178 11.71 -24.06 30.10
C SER A 178 12.36 -22.71 29.81
N PHE A 179 11.55 -21.65 29.78
CA PHE A 179 11.98 -20.29 29.45
C PHE A 179 11.86 -19.36 30.67
N PRO A 180 12.61 -18.22 30.70
CA PRO A 180 12.47 -17.22 31.75
C PRO A 180 11.02 -16.73 31.94
N PRO A 181 10.55 -16.51 33.19
CA PRO A 181 9.14 -16.25 33.47
C PRO A 181 8.63 -14.90 32.97
N ASN A 182 9.52 -13.92 32.77
CA ASN A 182 9.19 -12.56 32.31
C ASN A 182 9.25 -12.40 30.78
N LEU A 183 9.53 -13.47 30.04
CA LEU A 183 9.69 -13.44 28.59
C LEU A 183 8.34 -13.18 27.90
N GLN A 184 8.27 -12.12 27.09
CA GLN A 184 7.04 -11.69 26.40
C GLN A 184 7.06 -11.97 24.89
N TYR A 185 8.25 -12.09 24.29
CA TYR A 185 8.43 -12.38 22.86
C TYR A 185 9.37 -13.56 22.68
N LEU A 186 8.92 -14.60 21.97
CA LEU A 186 9.68 -15.81 21.72
C LEU A 186 9.61 -16.21 20.25
N SER A 187 10.76 -16.37 19.59
CA SER A 187 10.86 -17.02 18.27
C SER A 187 11.65 -18.31 18.38
N LEU A 188 10.98 -19.45 18.14
CA LEU A 188 11.54 -20.78 18.26
C LEU A 188 12.26 -21.24 16.97
N PRO A 189 13.31 -22.07 17.08
CA PRO A 189 13.87 -22.79 15.94
C PRO A 189 12.94 -23.92 15.47
N SER A 190 13.34 -24.56 14.36
CA SER A 190 12.77 -25.83 13.91
C SER A 190 12.93 -26.91 14.99
N ILE A 191 11.82 -27.31 15.60
CA ILE A 191 11.75 -28.38 16.59
C ILE A 191 10.69 -29.42 16.23
N LYS A 192 10.91 -30.66 16.67
CA LYS A 192 10.05 -31.82 16.36
C LYS A 192 8.90 -32.05 17.34
N GLN A 193 8.99 -31.52 18.57
CA GLN A 193 8.05 -31.83 19.66
C GLN A 193 7.84 -30.60 20.57
N LEU A 194 6.92 -29.72 20.18
CA LEU A 194 6.53 -28.50 20.92
C LEU A 194 5.92 -28.79 22.30
N ASN A 195 5.30 -29.97 22.47
CA ASN A 195 4.66 -30.41 23.70
C ASN A 195 5.64 -30.74 24.85
N GLN A 196 6.96 -30.72 24.61
CA GLN A 196 7.97 -30.86 25.66
C GLN A 196 8.46 -29.51 26.23
N LEU A 197 7.93 -28.38 25.73
CA LEU A 197 8.34 -27.04 26.17
C LEU A 197 7.35 -26.44 27.17
N GLU A 198 7.90 -25.83 28.21
CA GLU A 198 7.17 -25.05 29.22
C GLU A 198 7.22 -23.57 28.86
N PHE A 199 6.08 -23.03 28.41
CA PHE A 199 5.96 -21.64 27.96
C PHE A 199 5.67 -20.67 29.12
N PRO A 200 6.20 -19.43 29.09
CA PRO A 200 5.91 -18.40 30.09
C PRO A 200 4.44 -17.98 30.08
N GLN A 201 3.86 -17.71 31.26
CA GLN A 201 2.47 -17.23 31.37
C GLN A 201 2.25 -15.80 30.86
N GLN A 202 3.32 -14.99 30.77
CA GLN A 202 3.26 -13.60 30.30
C GLN A 202 3.55 -13.43 28.81
N LEU A 203 3.66 -14.55 28.07
CA LEU A 203 4.04 -14.53 26.66
C LEU A 203 2.96 -13.80 25.83
N LYS A 204 3.36 -12.74 25.12
CA LYS A 204 2.48 -11.95 24.27
C LYS A 204 2.50 -12.45 22.83
N GLU A 205 3.68 -12.82 22.34
CA GLU A 205 3.89 -13.24 20.96
C GLU A 205 4.80 -14.48 20.89
N LEU A 206 4.36 -15.47 20.11
CA LEU A 206 5.10 -16.69 19.83
C LEU A 206 5.26 -16.90 18.33
N THR A 207 6.50 -16.89 17.83
CA THR A 207 6.84 -17.31 16.47
C THR A 207 7.38 -18.74 16.48
N ILE A 208 6.83 -19.59 15.61
CA ILE A 208 7.21 -21.00 15.45
C ILE A 208 7.67 -21.18 14.00
N ASN A 209 8.93 -21.54 13.81
CA ASN A 209 9.57 -21.65 12.49
C ASN A 209 9.83 -23.10 12.11
N SER A 210 9.41 -23.51 10.91
CA SER A 210 9.76 -24.77 10.26
C SER A 210 9.58 -26.03 11.14
N CYS A 211 8.57 -26.04 12.02
CA CYS A 211 8.30 -27.12 12.97
C CYS A 211 7.35 -28.18 12.40
N PHE A 212 7.50 -29.42 12.87
CA PHE A 212 6.56 -30.52 12.57
C PHE A 212 5.59 -30.69 13.75
N ILE A 213 4.36 -30.22 13.57
CA ILE A 213 3.35 -30.06 14.62
C ILE A 213 2.47 -31.31 14.66
N VAL A 214 2.72 -32.16 15.64
CA VAL A 214 1.88 -33.32 16.01
C VAL A 214 0.93 -33.02 17.18
N GLY A 215 1.02 -31.82 17.74
CA GLY A 215 0.24 -31.29 18.85
C GLY A 215 0.89 -30.02 19.40
N LEU A 216 0.09 -29.16 20.04
CA LEU A 216 0.54 -27.94 20.71
C LEU A 216 0.12 -28.00 22.20
N PRO A 217 0.94 -27.46 23.12
CA PRO A 217 0.50 -27.27 24.51
C PRO A 217 -0.61 -26.23 24.58
N ALA A 218 -1.33 -26.18 25.71
CA ALA A 218 -2.27 -25.10 25.99
C ALA A 218 -1.48 -23.79 26.14
N LEU A 219 -1.70 -22.86 25.21
CA LEU A 219 -1.00 -21.59 25.11
C LEU A 219 -1.95 -20.44 25.42
N ASN A 220 -1.51 -19.49 26.24
CA ASN A 220 -2.24 -18.25 26.52
C ASN A 220 -1.40 -17.09 25.99
N VAL A 221 -1.53 -16.80 24.70
CA VAL A 221 -0.73 -15.81 23.95
C VAL A 221 -1.66 -14.88 23.18
N ASN A 222 -1.28 -13.61 23.07
CA ASN A 222 -2.06 -12.66 22.28
C ASN A 222 -1.89 -12.92 20.78
N SER A 223 -0.69 -13.28 20.33
CA SER A 223 -0.38 -13.56 18.92
C SER A 223 0.47 -14.81 18.75
N ILE A 224 0.15 -15.63 17.73
CA ILE A 224 1.00 -16.76 17.30
C ILE A 224 1.25 -16.67 15.79
N ILE A 225 2.53 -16.76 15.40
CA ILE A 225 2.97 -16.77 14.02
C ILE A 225 3.58 -18.13 13.71
N PHE A 226 3.02 -18.86 12.76
CA PHE A 226 3.59 -20.08 12.22
C PHE A 226 4.21 -19.79 10.85
N PHE A 227 5.52 -20.00 10.73
CA PHE A 227 6.27 -19.85 9.49
C PHE A 227 6.74 -21.23 9.03
N GLN A 228 6.37 -21.63 7.81
CA GLN A 228 6.80 -22.89 7.16
C GLN A 228 6.56 -24.17 7.99
N CYS A 229 5.58 -24.15 8.90
CA CYS A 229 5.28 -25.29 9.77
C CYS A 229 4.42 -26.34 9.08
N THR A 230 4.62 -27.61 9.44
CA THR A 230 3.81 -28.74 8.95
C THR A 230 2.86 -29.23 10.04
N PHE A 231 1.55 -29.12 9.82
CA PHE A 231 0.52 -29.65 10.70
C PHE A 231 0.21 -31.10 10.33
N ALA A 232 0.74 -32.02 11.14
CA ALA A 232 0.73 -33.46 10.86
C ALA A 232 -0.47 -34.22 11.48
N LYS A 233 -1.13 -33.61 12.46
CA LYS A 233 -2.32 -34.14 13.15
C LYS A 233 -3.31 -33.02 13.42
N LYS A 234 -4.59 -33.38 13.56
CA LYS A 234 -5.63 -32.42 13.95
C LYS A 234 -5.22 -31.74 15.26
N THR A 235 -5.14 -30.41 15.22
CA THR A 235 -4.63 -29.58 16.31
C THR A 235 -5.61 -28.43 16.55
N PHE A 236 -5.73 -28.00 17.81
CA PHE A 236 -6.49 -26.81 18.20
C PHE A 236 -5.50 -25.68 18.54
N VAL A 237 -5.77 -24.46 18.06
CA VAL A 237 -4.94 -23.28 18.33
C VAL A 237 -5.82 -22.14 18.84
N LYS A 238 -5.39 -21.51 19.93
CA LYS A 238 -6.05 -20.35 20.52
C LYS A 238 -5.06 -19.22 20.75
N ALA A 239 -5.39 -18.03 20.23
CA ALA A 239 -4.73 -16.76 20.46
C ALA A 239 -5.63 -15.63 19.93
N ASN A 240 -5.44 -14.37 20.32
CA ASN A 240 -6.27 -13.29 19.76
C ASN A 240 -6.00 -13.09 18.27
N SER A 241 -4.73 -13.19 17.84
CA SER A 241 -4.30 -13.11 16.44
C SER A 241 -3.46 -14.31 16.03
N ILE A 242 -3.72 -14.88 14.85
CA ILE A 242 -2.95 -16.00 14.30
C ILE A 242 -2.49 -15.69 12.87
N THR A 243 -1.21 -15.91 12.61
CA THR A 243 -0.62 -15.80 11.26
C THR A 243 -0.04 -17.12 10.81
N LEU A 244 -0.41 -17.56 9.61
CA LEU A 244 0.06 -18.80 8.97
C LEU A 244 0.72 -18.45 7.63
N ASN A 245 2.04 -18.62 7.55
CA ASN A 245 2.81 -18.26 6.37
C ASN A 245 3.61 -19.47 5.85
N GLY A 246 3.33 -19.91 4.63
CA GLY A 246 4.01 -21.06 4.00
C GLY A 246 3.76 -22.41 4.68
N CYS A 247 2.67 -22.54 5.47
CA CYS A 247 2.41 -23.75 6.25
C CYS A 247 1.83 -24.89 5.38
N TYR A 248 2.19 -26.13 5.74
CA TYR A 248 1.73 -27.36 5.09
C TYR A 248 0.78 -28.16 5.98
N PHE A 249 -0.36 -28.60 5.45
CA PHE A 249 -1.44 -29.23 6.21
C PHE A 249 -1.67 -30.68 5.78
N VAL A 250 -1.32 -31.64 6.64
CA VAL A 250 -1.68 -33.06 6.49
C VAL A 250 -2.99 -33.38 7.24
N SER A 251 -3.46 -32.46 8.10
CA SER A 251 -4.70 -32.62 8.86
C SER A 251 -5.30 -31.25 9.21
N ASN A 252 -6.57 -31.22 9.60
CA ASN A 252 -7.31 -29.97 9.85
C ASN A 252 -6.76 -29.19 11.06
N LEU A 253 -6.93 -27.87 11.03
CA LEU A 253 -6.56 -26.97 12.11
C LEU A 253 -7.83 -26.29 12.64
N ASP A 254 -8.22 -26.57 13.88
CA ASP A 254 -9.34 -25.89 14.55
C ASP A 254 -8.80 -24.61 15.21
N ILE A 255 -9.44 -23.46 14.97
CA ILE A 255 -8.93 -22.17 15.43
C ILE A 255 -9.96 -21.36 16.22
N ASP A 256 -9.52 -20.84 17.36
CA ASP A 256 -10.23 -19.88 18.20
C ASP A 256 -9.39 -18.57 18.29
N CYS A 257 -9.80 -17.55 17.54
CA CYS A 257 -9.13 -16.24 17.49
C CYS A 257 -10.09 -15.11 17.13
N ASP A 258 -9.65 -13.86 17.30
CA ASP A 258 -10.33 -12.66 16.80
C ASP A 258 -9.94 -12.32 15.35
N SER A 259 -8.68 -12.56 14.97
CA SER A 259 -8.17 -12.28 13.62
C SER A 259 -7.22 -13.35 13.11
N ILE A 260 -7.35 -13.73 11.84
CA ILE A 260 -6.44 -14.68 11.19
C ILE A 260 -5.95 -14.22 9.82
N PHE A 261 -4.66 -14.43 9.59
CA PHE A 261 -3.96 -14.12 8.34
C PHE A 261 -3.28 -15.38 7.80
N ILE A 262 -3.61 -15.79 6.58
CA ILE A 262 -3.07 -16.99 5.92
C ILE A 262 -2.41 -16.57 4.61
N THR A 263 -1.18 -17.01 4.34
CA THR A 263 -0.44 -16.69 3.12
C THR A 263 0.41 -17.86 2.64
N GLY A 264 0.22 -18.26 1.38
CA GLY A 264 1.07 -19.27 0.71
C GLY A 264 0.99 -20.67 1.32
N CYS A 265 -0.12 -21.01 1.98
CA CYS A 265 -0.32 -22.31 2.61
C CYS A 265 -0.71 -23.38 1.59
N THR A 266 -0.46 -24.67 1.90
CA THR A 266 -0.79 -25.79 1.02
C THR A 266 -1.24 -27.01 1.83
N THR A 267 -2.24 -27.75 1.33
CA THR A 267 -2.70 -29.00 1.96
C THR A 267 -2.12 -30.25 1.29
N SER A 268 -2.14 -31.38 1.99
CA SER A 268 -1.67 -32.66 1.47
C SER A 268 -2.72 -33.31 0.57
N THR A 269 -2.27 -33.78 -0.60
CA THR A 269 -3.09 -34.49 -1.60
C THR A 269 -3.22 -36.00 -1.33
N SER A 270 -2.76 -36.48 -0.18
CA SER A 270 -2.83 -37.90 0.18
C SER A 270 -4.27 -38.33 0.50
N SER A 271 -4.68 -39.49 0.01
CA SER A 271 -6.08 -39.99 0.02
C SER A 271 -6.64 -40.38 1.40
N GLN A 272 -6.03 -39.93 2.50
CA GLN A 272 -6.57 -39.99 3.86
C GLN A 272 -6.96 -38.60 4.39
N VAL A 273 -6.65 -37.53 3.66
CA VAL A 273 -7.31 -36.23 3.82
C VAL A 273 -8.55 -36.29 2.93
N ASP A 274 -9.67 -36.72 3.50
CA ASP A 274 -10.98 -36.79 2.81
C ASP A 274 -11.43 -35.39 2.38
N THR A 275 -10.95 -34.92 1.23
CA THR A 275 -11.45 -33.86 0.30
C THR A 275 -12.09 -32.57 0.86
N LEU A 276 -12.01 -32.31 2.17
CA LEU A 276 -12.72 -31.28 2.93
C LEU A 276 -11.85 -30.89 4.13
N ILE A 277 -10.84 -30.06 3.89
CA ILE A 277 -10.32 -29.21 4.97
C ILE A 277 -11.33 -28.08 5.11
N GLU A 278 -12.39 -28.36 5.88
CA GLU A 278 -13.27 -27.34 6.43
C GLU A 278 -12.43 -26.45 7.32
N TYR A 279 -11.98 -25.33 6.78
CA TYR A 279 -11.11 -24.44 7.52
C TYR A 279 -11.94 -23.62 8.48
N ASN A 280 -11.70 -23.83 9.77
CA ASN A 280 -12.72 -23.54 10.77
C ASN A 280 -12.34 -22.36 11.67
N THR A 281 -13.08 -21.26 11.54
CA THR A 281 -12.77 -19.95 12.13
C THR A 281 -13.99 -19.34 12.82
N HIS A 282 -14.78 -20.15 13.55
CA HIS A 282 -16.08 -19.76 14.14
C HIS A 282 -16.10 -18.38 14.80
N ASN A 283 -15.06 -18.03 15.56
CA ASN A 283 -14.99 -16.81 16.38
C ASN A 283 -14.25 -15.64 15.70
N ALA A 284 -13.56 -15.88 14.58
CA ALA A 284 -12.76 -14.86 13.93
C ALA A 284 -13.65 -13.77 13.35
N LYS A 285 -13.36 -12.51 13.70
CA LYS A 285 -14.03 -11.31 13.18
C LYS A 285 -13.39 -10.84 11.88
N VAL A 286 -12.10 -11.13 11.69
CA VAL A 286 -11.30 -10.77 10.51
C VAL A 286 -10.61 -12.02 9.96
N VAL A 287 -10.83 -12.34 8.69
CA VAL A 287 -10.26 -13.51 8.02
C VAL A 287 -9.64 -13.11 6.68
N HIS A 288 -8.32 -13.18 6.58
CA HIS A 288 -7.56 -12.85 5.38
C HIS A 288 -6.83 -14.10 4.87
N ILE A 289 -7.15 -14.57 3.66
CA ILE A 289 -6.53 -15.77 3.06
C ILE A 289 -5.97 -15.44 1.68
N SER A 290 -4.65 -15.58 1.53
CA SER A 290 -3.92 -15.37 0.28
C SER A 290 -3.20 -16.63 -0.18
N SER A 291 -3.49 -17.07 -1.41
CA SER A 291 -2.83 -18.22 -2.07
C SER A 291 -2.82 -19.50 -1.22
N PHE A 292 -3.97 -19.94 -0.71
CA PHE A 292 -4.10 -21.24 -0.04
C PHE A 292 -4.48 -22.33 -1.07
N ASN A 293 -3.53 -23.20 -1.38
CA ASN A 293 -3.73 -24.35 -2.26
C ASN A 293 -4.32 -25.53 -1.45
N GLY A 294 -5.38 -26.16 -1.93
CA GLY A 294 -5.98 -27.35 -1.31
C GLY A 294 -7.09 -27.09 -0.29
N ILE A 295 -7.59 -25.86 -0.16
CA ILE A 295 -8.83 -25.53 0.54
C ILE A 295 -10.00 -25.44 -0.47
N ASN A 296 -11.12 -26.10 -0.18
CA ASN A 296 -12.34 -26.02 -0.99
C ASN A 296 -13.53 -25.37 -0.25
N LYS A 297 -13.55 -25.43 1.09
CA LYS A 297 -14.62 -24.89 1.94
C LYS A 297 -14.08 -24.08 3.12
N LEU A 298 -14.64 -22.89 3.35
CA LEU A 298 -14.36 -22.02 4.49
C LEU A 298 -15.61 -21.88 5.37
N ILE A 299 -15.47 -22.05 6.69
CA ILE A 299 -16.53 -21.82 7.68
C ILE A 299 -16.09 -20.73 8.65
N SER A 300 -16.87 -19.65 8.72
CA SER A 300 -16.48 -18.41 9.39
C SER A 300 -17.68 -17.61 9.91
N HIS A 301 -18.48 -18.23 10.78
CA HIS A 301 -19.78 -17.69 11.19
C HIS A 301 -19.74 -16.30 11.85
N SER A 302 -18.72 -15.97 12.66
CA SER A 302 -18.59 -14.64 13.30
C SER A 302 -17.84 -13.60 12.45
N CYS A 303 -17.39 -13.95 11.25
CA CYS A 303 -16.56 -13.08 10.42
C CYS A 303 -17.35 -11.86 9.95
N LYS A 304 -16.75 -10.67 10.11
CA LYS A 304 -17.25 -9.39 9.61
C LYS A 304 -16.48 -8.93 8.40
N GLU A 305 -15.16 -9.12 8.40
CA GLU A 305 -14.26 -8.74 7.32
C GLU A 305 -13.58 -9.98 6.72
N LEU A 306 -13.99 -10.35 5.51
CA LEU A 306 -13.46 -11.49 4.77
C LEU A 306 -12.70 -11.04 3.52
N LYS A 307 -11.42 -11.39 3.44
CA LYS A 307 -10.55 -11.10 2.29
C LYS A 307 -9.96 -12.38 1.73
N LEU A 308 -10.24 -12.66 0.45
CA LEU A 308 -9.79 -13.86 -0.24
C LEU A 308 -9.05 -13.48 -1.53
N VAL A 309 -7.79 -13.89 -1.62
CA VAL A 309 -6.88 -13.55 -2.73
C VAL A 309 -6.24 -14.82 -3.30
N ASN A 310 -6.34 -15.04 -4.61
CA ASN A 310 -5.73 -16.16 -5.34
C ASN A 310 -6.09 -17.57 -4.81
N ASN A 311 -7.31 -17.79 -4.31
CA ASN A 311 -7.73 -19.09 -3.77
C ASN A 311 -8.52 -19.88 -4.83
N SER A 312 -7.83 -20.40 -5.85
CA SER A 312 -8.45 -20.98 -7.06
C SER A 312 -9.28 -22.25 -6.85
N GLN A 313 -9.13 -22.94 -5.71
CA GLN A 313 -9.86 -24.16 -5.37
C GLN A 313 -10.99 -23.94 -4.35
N LEU A 314 -11.04 -22.77 -3.71
CA LEU A 314 -12.05 -22.40 -2.73
C LEU A 314 -13.39 -22.15 -3.44
N SER A 315 -14.39 -22.99 -3.19
CA SER A 315 -15.66 -23.00 -3.91
C SER A 315 -16.89 -22.81 -3.01
N GLU A 316 -16.80 -23.15 -1.72
CA GLU A 316 -17.88 -23.01 -0.74
C GLU A 316 -17.47 -22.10 0.42
N VAL A 317 -18.26 -21.08 0.74
CA VAL A 317 -17.99 -20.15 1.87
C VAL A 317 -19.25 -19.93 2.70
N ASP A 318 -19.20 -20.34 3.96
CA ASP A 318 -20.25 -20.15 4.95
C ASP A 318 -19.82 -19.08 5.97
N ALA A 319 -20.38 -17.88 5.85
CA ALA A 319 -19.92 -16.69 6.57
C ALA A 319 -21.06 -15.66 6.77
N GLU A 320 -22.11 -16.06 7.48
CA GLU A 320 -23.38 -15.32 7.59
C GLU A 320 -23.25 -13.86 8.08
N CYS A 321 -22.30 -13.59 8.99
CA CYS A 321 -22.09 -12.26 9.58
C CYS A 321 -21.24 -11.29 8.75
N VAL A 322 -20.76 -11.69 7.56
CA VAL A 322 -19.84 -10.85 6.77
C VAL A 322 -20.53 -9.57 6.31
N THR A 323 -19.94 -8.43 6.70
CA THR A 323 -20.34 -7.09 6.29
C THR A 323 -19.38 -6.50 5.25
N SER A 324 -18.11 -6.90 5.25
CA SER A 324 -17.10 -6.49 4.26
C SER A 324 -16.47 -7.70 3.59
N LEU A 325 -16.60 -7.81 2.26
CA LEU A 325 -16.05 -8.89 1.45
C LEU A 325 -15.14 -8.35 0.36
N GLN A 326 -13.91 -8.87 0.26
CA GLN A 326 -13.01 -8.65 -0.87
C GLN A 326 -12.60 -9.97 -1.52
N LEU A 327 -12.86 -10.12 -2.83
CA LEU A 327 -12.52 -11.29 -3.64
C LEU A 327 -11.57 -10.90 -4.77
N ILE A 328 -10.38 -11.49 -4.82
CA ILE A 328 -9.39 -11.25 -5.87
C ILE A 328 -8.95 -12.61 -6.42
N HIS A 329 -9.10 -12.84 -7.73
CA HIS A 329 -8.76 -14.12 -8.39
C HIS A 329 -9.28 -15.37 -7.61
N THR A 330 -10.54 -15.36 -7.16
CA THR A 330 -11.11 -16.41 -6.29
C THR A 330 -12.55 -16.75 -6.70
N ASN A 331 -12.82 -18.01 -7.04
CA ASN A 331 -14.06 -18.47 -7.68
C ASN A 331 -15.00 -19.23 -6.72
N ILE A 332 -15.85 -18.52 -5.99
CA ILE A 332 -16.82 -19.12 -5.08
C ILE A 332 -18.12 -19.45 -5.84
N THR A 333 -18.56 -20.71 -5.78
CA THR A 333 -19.77 -21.20 -6.44
C THR A 333 -20.96 -21.34 -5.48
N LYS A 334 -20.72 -21.48 -4.18
CA LYS A 334 -21.73 -21.51 -3.12
C LYS A 334 -21.34 -20.56 -2.00
N THR A 335 -22.26 -19.68 -1.58
CA THR A 335 -22.00 -18.77 -0.47
C THR A 335 -23.24 -18.53 0.38
N THR A 336 -23.05 -18.43 1.70
CA THR A 336 -24.07 -17.96 2.64
C THR A 336 -23.55 -16.67 3.31
N ILE A 337 -24.05 -15.52 2.86
CA ILE A 337 -23.70 -14.19 3.40
C ILE A 337 -24.98 -13.37 3.44
N ASN A 338 -25.36 -12.85 4.62
CA ASN A 338 -26.69 -12.28 4.84
C ASN A 338 -26.73 -10.75 5.00
N ASN A 339 -25.60 -10.10 5.33
CA ASN A 339 -25.58 -8.71 5.83
C ASN A 339 -24.51 -7.82 5.15
N LEU A 340 -24.32 -7.96 3.83
CA LEU A 340 -23.19 -7.33 3.13
C LEU A 340 -23.34 -5.80 2.99
N GLU A 341 -22.39 -5.04 3.57
CA GLU A 341 -22.30 -3.57 3.59
C GLU A 341 -21.18 -3.02 2.68
N SER A 342 -20.19 -3.84 2.33
CA SER A 342 -19.11 -3.49 1.41
C SER A 342 -18.69 -4.71 0.63
N PHE A 343 -18.58 -4.58 -0.69
CA PHE A 343 -18.21 -5.67 -1.58
C PHE A 343 -17.28 -5.21 -2.70
N ASP A 344 -16.13 -5.85 -2.80
CA ASP A 344 -15.09 -5.56 -3.80
C ASP A 344 -14.66 -6.86 -4.50
N ILE A 345 -14.77 -6.92 -5.83
CA ILE A 345 -14.29 -8.06 -6.63
C ILE A 345 -13.33 -7.57 -7.72
N ASP A 346 -12.22 -8.27 -7.87
CA ASP A 346 -11.24 -8.07 -8.93
C ASP A 346 -10.88 -9.39 -9.67
N ASN A 347 -10.53 -9.21 -10.95
CA ASN A 347 -9.89 -10.15 -11.86
C ASN A 347 -10.50 -11.57 -11.95
N ASN A 348 -11.32 -11.81 -12.99
CA ASN A 348 -11.79 -13.12 -13.45
C ASN A 348 -12.55 -13.99 -12.42
N SER A 349 -12.87 -13.43 -11.25
CA SER A 349 -13.62 -14.11 -10.20
C SER A 349 -15.09 -14.27 -10.60
N SER A 350 -15.66 -15.47 -10.50
CA SER A 350 -17.09 -15.72 -10.69
C SER A 350 -17.89 -15.16 -9.52
N LEU A 351 -18.89 -14.30 -9.77
CA LEU A 351 -19.77 -13.83 -8.70
C LEU A 351 -20.53 -15.01 -8.04
N PRO A 352 -20.54 -15.07 -6.69
CA PRO A 352 -21.49 -15.93 -5.98
C PRO A 352 -22.94 -15.65 -6.38
N GLN A 353 -23.80 -16.67 -6.28
CA GLN A 353 -25.25 -16.46 -6.25
C GLN A 353 -25.64 -15.85 -4.90
N PHE A 354 -25.72 -14.52 -4.83
CA PHE A 354 -26.22 -13.81 -3.65
C PHE A 354 -27.75 -13.89 -3.59
N TYR A 355 -28.27 -14.42 -2.48
CA TYR A 355 -29.71 -14.64 -2.28
C TYR A 355 -30.43 -13.54 -1.47
N THR A 356 -29.71 -12.53 -0.96
CA THR A 356 -30.25 -11.57 0.02
C THR A 356 -29.73 -10.13 -0.17
N LYS A 357 -30.36 -9.19 0.56
CA LYS A 357 -30.22 -7.73 0.40
C LYS A 357 -28.94 -7.23 1.08
N GLY A 358 -27.97 -6.75 0.30
CA GLY A 358 -26.91 -5.89 0.82
C GLY A 358 -27.44 -4.46 1.10
N ARG A 359 -26.63 -3.63 1.76
CA ARG A 359 -26.82 -2.17 1.83
C ARG A 359 -25.46 -1.50 1.91
N GLY A 360 -24.88 -1.18 0.75
CA GLY A 360 -23.44 -0.96 0.73
C GLY A 360 -22.84 -0.37 -0.53
N SER A 361 -21.52 -0.39 -0.60
CA SER A 361 -20.76 -0.12 -1.83
C SER A 361 -20.40 -1.41 -2.56
N LEU A 362 -20.65 -1.45 -3.87
CA LEU A 362 -20.23 -2.51 -4.78
C LEU A 362 -19.14 -1.97 -5.71
N ARG A 363 -17.95 -2.59 -5.69
CA ARG A 363 -16.92 -2.42 -6.71
C ARG A 363 -16.69 -3.75 -7.44
N LEU A 364 -16.65 -3.69 -8.76
CA LEU A 364 -16.34 -4.81 -9.64
C LEU A 364 -15.31 -4.37 -10.67
N GLU A 365 -14.24 -5.15 -10.80
CA GLU A 365 -13.15 -4.91 -11.75
C GLU A 365 -12.82 -6.19 -12.54
N LYS A 366 -12.74 -6.07 -13.88
CA LYS A 366 -12.28 -7.15 -14.79
C LYS A 366 -12.99 -8.49 -14.59
N CYS A 367 -14.33 -8.46 -14.56
CA CYS A 367 -15.17 -9.64 -14.33
C CYS A 367 -16.36 -9.69 -15.29
N LYS A 368 -16.92 -10.89 -15.49
CA LYS A 368 -18.20 -11.08 -16.18
C LYS A 368 -19.35 -11.09 -15.18
N PHE A 369 -20.38 -10.27 -15.40
CA PHE A 369 -21.49 -10.11 -14.47
C PHE A 369 -22.84 -10.43 -15.12
N ASP A 370 -23.60 -11.35 -14.53
CA ASP A 370 -24.99 -11.58 -14.91
C ASP A 370 -25.89 -10.52 -14.24
N CYS A 371 -26.50 -9.69 -15.08
CA CYS A 371 -27.37 -8.58 -14.69
C CYS A 371 -28.67 -8.98 -13.97
N ASN A 372 -29.00 -10.28 -13.90
CA ASN A 372 -30.19 -10.77 -13.19
C ASN A 372 -30.05 -10.75 -11.66
N SER A 373 -28.88 -10.41 -11.10
CA SER A 373 -28.68 -10.40 -9.65
C SER A 373 -29.40 -9.23 -8.96
N GLN A 374 -30.17 -9.53 -7.90
CA GLN A 374 -30.93 -8.53 -7.12
C GLN A 374 -30.02 -7.51 -6.38
N ILE A 375 -28.71 -7.78 -6.33
CA ILE A 375 -27.67 -7.05 -5.63
C ILE A 375 -27.68 -5.56 -6.00
N LEU A 376 -27.70 -5.23 -7.30
CA LEU A 376 -27.61 -3.85 -7.78
C LEU A 376 -28.71 -2.93 -7.22
N ASN A 377 -29.91 -3.48 -6.99
CA ASN A 377 -31.05 -2.74 -6.44
C ASN A 377 -30.98 -2.53 -4.92
N SER A 378 -29.95 -3.08 -4.27
CA SER A 378 -29.74 -3.00 -2.82
C SER A 378 -28.54 -2.13 -2.42
N MET A 379 -27.71 -1.72 -3.38
CA MET A 379 -26.45 -1.00 -3.14
C MET A 379 -26.63 0.53 -3.15
N ILE A 380 -25.92 1.20 -2.24
CA ILE A 380 -25.84 2.64 -2.09
C ILE A 380 -24.85 3.23 -3.11
N ASP A 381 -23.69 2.61 -3.29
CA ASP A 381 -22.71 3.04 -4.30
C ASP A 381 -22.35 1.87 -5.22
N ILE A 382 -22.27 2.10 -6.52
CA ILE A 382 -21.92 1.11 -7.54
C ILE A 382 -20.75 1.64 -8.36
N SER A 383 -19.73 0.80 -8.59
CA SER A 383 -18.55 1.11 -9.40
C SER A 383 -18.13 -0.10 -10.21
N LEU A 384 -18.37 -0.08 -11.53
CA LEU A 384 -17.93 -1.13 -12.46
C LEU A 384 -16.75 -0.61 -13.30
N ASN A 385 -15.64 -1.36 -13.38
CA ASN A 385 -14.53 -1.10 -14.30
C ASN A 385 -14.19 -2.35 -15.13
N GLU A 386 -14.14 -2.23 -16.47
CA GLU A 386 -13.79 -3.36 -17.36
C GLU A 386 -14.69 -4.59 -17.14
N VAL A 387 -15.96 -4.36 -16.78
CA VAL A 387 -16.95 -5.42 -16.50
C VAL A 387 -17.73 -5.77 -17.77
N ASP A 388 -17.83 -7.07 -18.06
CA ASP A 388 -18.68 -7.59 -19.13
C ASP A 388 -20.13 -7.75 -18.65
N ILE A 389 -21.00 -6.87 -19.14
CA ILE A 389 -22.41 -6.75 -18.74
C ILE A 389 -23.19 -6.03 -19.85
N GLU A 390 -24.28 -6.61 -20.35
CA GLU A 390 -25.02 -6.01 -21.49
C GLU A 390 -26.08 -4.98 -21.08
N ASN A 391 -26.81 -5.23 -19.99
CA ASN A 391 -27.98 -4.46 -19.61
C ASN A 391 -28.00 -4.24 -18.10
N ILE A 392 -28.38 -3.04 -17.63
CA ILE A 392 -28.40 -2.69 -16.20
C ILE A 392 -29.73 -2.03 -15.86
N ASN A 393 -30.34 -2.44 -14.74
CA ASN A 393 -31.52 -1.78 -14.17
C ASN A 393 -31.35 -1.64 -12.65
N ILE A 394 -31.28 -0.39 -12.18
CA ILE A 394 -31.08 0.00 -10.79
C ILE A 394 -32.30 0.79 -10.32
N SER A 395 -32.93 0.35 -9.24
CA SER A 395 -34.03 1.07 -8.59
C SER A 395 -33.53 2.33 -7.90
N THR A 396 -32.55 2.18 -7.02
CA THR A 396 -32.14 3.21 -6.06
C THR A 396 -30.66 3.03 -5.74
N CYS A 397 -29.87 4.07 -5.99
CA CYS A 397 -28.54 4.19 -5.40
C CYS A 397 -28.28 5.67 -5.04
N LYS A 398 -27.12 5.96 -4.48
CA LYS A 398 -26.58 7.31 -4.30
C LYS A 398 -25.63 7.67 -5.45
N GLY A 399 -24.68 6.78 -5.74
CA GLY A 399 -23.71 6.93 -6.82
C GLY A 399 -23.62 5.69 -7.70
N ALA A 400 -23.56 5.87 -9.02
CA ALA A 400 -23.29 4.80 -9.98
C ALA A 400 -22.17 5.22 -10.94
N ARG A 401 -21.13 4.39 -11.07
CA ARG A 401 -19.93 4.69 -11.86
C ARG A 401 -19.61 3.51 -12.76
N PHE A 402 -19.39 3.78 -14.04
CA PHE A 402 -19.17 2.77 -15.07
C PHE A 402 -18.01 3.20 -15.94
N TYR A 403 -16.94 2.41 -15.94
CA TYR A 403 -15.69 2.67 -16.64
C TYR A 403 -15.36 1.49 -17.56
N ASN A 404 -15.04 1.75 -18.82
CA ASN A 404 -14.50 0.76 -19.75
C ASN A 404 -15.34 -0.53 -19.92
N CYS A 405 -16.66 -0.52 -19.66
CA CYS A 405 -17.53 -1.69 -19.85
C CYS A 405 -17.83 -1.86 -21.36
N PRO A 406 -17.20 -2.81 -22.08
CA PRO A 406 -17.19 -2.79 -23.54
C PRO A 406 -18.51 -3.31 -24.13
N THR A 407 -19.24 -4.13 -23.37
CA THR A 407 -20.45 -4.85 -23.79
C THR A 407 -21.76 -4.17 -23.35
N LEU A 408 -21.69 -3.08 -22.56
CA LEU A 408 -22.86 -2.40 -22.00
C LEU A 408 -23.66 -1.67 -23.09
N LYS A 409 -24.90 -2.11 -23.32
CA LYS A 409 -25.84 -1.60 -24.33
C LYS A 409 -26.95 -0.75 -23.74
N THR A 410 -27.47 -1.11 -22.57
CA THR A 410 -28.59 -0.39 -21.93
C THR A 410 -28.36 -0.15 -20.43
N LEU A 411 -28.72 1.04 -19.95
CA LEU A 411 -28.62 1.44 -18.55
C LEU A 411 -29.90 2.16 -18.08
N SER A 412 -30.58 1.61 -17.09
CA SER A 412 -31.74 2.20 -16.42
C SER A 412 -31.44 2.43 -14.95
N ILE A 413 -31.64 3.66 -14.47
CA ILE A 413 -31.52 4.06 -13.06
C ILE A 413 -32.76 4.89 -12.71
N LYS A 414 -33.54 4.50 -11.69
CA LYS A 414 -34.74 5.26 -11.30
C LYS A 414 -34.45 6.38 -10.31
N GLU A 415 -33.57 6.15 -9.33
CA GLU A 415 -33.12 7.15 -8.35
C GLU A 415 -31.59 7.08 -8.14
N ALA A 416 -30.91 8.22 -8.24
CA ALA A 416 -29.49 8.42 -7.96
C ALA A 416 -29.16 9.91 -7.76
N GLU A 417 -28.10 10.23 -7.03
CA GLU A 417 -27.54 11.59 -6.94
C GLU A 417 -26.43 11.82 -7.97
N VAL A 418 -25.58 10.81 -8.21
CA VAL A 418 -24.38 10.92 -9.07
C VAL A 418 -24.29 9.76 -10.05
N VAL A 419 -24.07 10.06 -11.33
CA VAL A 419 -23.80 9.07 -12.39
C VAL A 419 -22.53 9.42 -13.15
N ILE A 420 -21.63 8.46 -13.33
CA ILE A 420 -20.38 8.62 -14.09
C ILE A 420 -20.31 7.51 -15.14
N LEU A 421 -20.20 7.89 -16.40
CA LEU A 421 -20.10 7.02 -17.58
C LEU A 421 -18.82 7.36 -18.33
N VAL A 422 -17.91 6.38 -18.47
CA VAL A 422 -16.61 6.59 -19.14
C VAL A 422 -16.27 5.40 -20.04
N ASN A 423 -15.95 5.67 -21.31
CA ASN A 423 -15.50 4.70 -22.30
C ASN A 423 -16.48 3.51 -22.44
N LEU A 424 -17.71 3.83 -22.89
CA LEU A 424 -18.81 2.86 -23.02
C LEU A 424 -19.24 2.80 -24.50
N PRO A 425 -18.47 2.10 -25.36
CA PRO A 425 -18.61 2.21 -26.82
C PRO A 425 -19.95 1.69 -27.36
N LEU A 426 -20.58 0.72 -26.69
CA LEU A 426 -21.84 0.11 -27.14
C LEU A 426 -23.10 0.66 -26.46
N LEU A 427 -23.00 1.65 -25.57
CA LEU A 427 -24.13 2.14 -24.79
C LEU A 427 -25.07 3.00 -25.65
N GLN A 428 -26.24 2.45 -25.98
CA GLN A 428 -27.22 3.02 -26.91
C GLN A 428 -28.45 3.58 -26.21
N SER A 429 -28.86 3.01 -25.08
CA SER A 429 -30.10 3.39 -24.38
C SER A 429 -29.82 3.71 -22.91
N ILE A 430 -30.20 4.92 -22.50
CA ILE A 430 -30.10 5.38 -21.11
C ILE A 430 -31.46 5.89 -20.59
N SER A 431 -31.82 5.48 -19.38
CA SER A 431 -32.96 5.98 -18.63
C SER A 431 -32.45 6.39 -17.25
N LEU A 432 -32.56 7.67 -16.91
CA LEU A 432 -31.91 8.26 -15.74
C LEU A 432 -32.90 9.08 -14.87
N PRO A 433 -32.61 9.26 -13.57
CA PRO A 433 -33.46 10.03 -12.66
C PRO A 433 -33.48 11.51 -13.02
N LYS A 434 -34.66 12.15 -12.88
CA LYS A 434 -34.77 13.62 -12.89
C LYS A 434 -34.14 14.30 -11.68
N SER A 435 -33.88 13.55 -10.61
CA SER A 435 -33.28 14.01 -9.35
C SER A 435 -31.74 13.97 -9.35
N LEU A 436 -31.10 13.63 -10.48
CA LEU A 436 -29.65 13.62 -10.60
C LEU A 436 -29.05 15.00 -10.32
N LYS A 437 -28.08 15.03 -9.41
CA LYS A 437 -27.27 16.21 -9.14
C LYS A 437 -26.13 16.31 -10.15
N ASN A 438 -25.33 15.26 -10.26
CA ASN A 438 -24.14 15.26 -11.11
C ASN A 438 -24.19 14.11 -12.12
N ILE A 439 -23.95 14.42 -13.39
CA ILE A 439 -23.76 13.43 -14.44
C ILE A 439 -22.50 13.73 -15.26
N VAL A 440 -21.65 12.72 -15.41
CA VAL A 440 -20.46 12.75 -16.28
C VAL A 440 -20.63 11.69 -17.36
N ILE A 441 -20.47 12.07 -18.63
CA ILE A 441 -20.44 11.16 -19.78
C ILE A 441 -19.19 11.46 -20.59
N ASN A 442 -18.33 10.46 -20.82
CA ASN A 442 -17.03 10.64 -21.44
C ASN A 442 -16.74 9.45 -22.37
N ASN A 443 -16.50 9.67 -23.65
CA ASN A 443 -16.28 8.65 -24.67
C ASN A 443 -17.41 7.59 -24.72
N CYS A 444 -18.64 8.07 -24.93
CA CYS A 444 -19.85 7.24 -25.06
C CYS A 444 -20.58 7.57 -26.39
N PRO A 445 -20.03 7.20 -27.55
CA PRO A 445 -20.40 7.75 -28.86
C PRO A 445 -21.84 7.44 -29.33
N ASN A 446 -22.49 6.44 -28.73
CA ASN A 446 -23.84 5.99 -29.11
C ASN A 446 -24.97 6.63 -28.27
N ILE A 447 -24.65 7.52 -27.32
CA ILE A 447 -25.65 8.22 -26.49
C ILE A 447 -26.19 9.45 -27.23
N ILE A 448 -27.17 9.22 -28.11
CA ILE A 448 -27.74 10.25 -28.99
C ILE A 448 -28.76 11.14 -28.26
N ASN A 449 -29.46 10.64 -27.25
CA ASN A 449 -30.46 11.38 -26.48
C ASN A 449 -30.34 11.12 -24.98
N ILE A 450 -29.83 12.09 -24.23
CA ILE A 450 -29.95 12.10 -22.77
C ILE A 450 -31.34 12.68 -22.41
N PRO A 451 -32.14 12.07 -21.51
CA PRO A 451 -33.43 12.64 -21.11
C PRO A 451 -33.26 13.97 -20.34
N LEU A 452 -33.52 15.08 -21.02
CA LEU A 452 -33.50 16.44 -20.46
C LEU A 452 -34.83 16.80 -19.76
N PRO A 453 -34.84 17.78 -18.83
CA PRO A 453 -33.71 18.56 -18.30
C PRO A 453 -33.11 18.00 -16.98
N PHE A 454 -31.85 18.35 -16.70
CA PHE A 454 -31.17 18.03 -15.44
C PHE A 454 -31.24 19.15 -14.38
N THR A 455 -31.08 18.77 -13.10
CA THR A 455 -31.30 19.66 -11.95
C THR A 455 -30.06 20.32 -11.33
N SER A 456 -28.83 19.95 -11.69
CA SER A 456 -27.65 20.79 -11.40
C SER A 456 -26.54 20.72 -12.45
N ALA A 457 -25.65 19.71 -12.44
CA ALA A 457 -24.41 19.73 -13.22
C ALA A 457 -24.25 18.56 -14.23
N LEU A 458 -23.79 18.89 -15.44
CA LEU A 458 -23.52 17.96 -16.55
C LEU A 458 -22.09 18.15 -17.08
N THR A 459 -21.35 17.06 -17.31
CA THR A 459 -20.07 17.06 -18.02
C THR A 459 -20.10 16.08 -19.20
N VAL A 460 -19.75 16.55 -20.40
CA VAL A 460 -19.70 15.75 -21.64
C VAL A 460 -18.42 16.01 -22.45
N ASP A 461 -18.03 15.05 -23.30
CA ASP A 461 -16.92 15.18 -24.26
C ASP A 461 -17.34 15.12 -25.74
N TYR A 462 -18.64 15.27 -26.01
CA TYR A 462 -19.24 15.13 -27.34
C TYR A 462 -20.25 16.24 -27.64
N ASN A 463 -20.61 16.40 -28.91
CA ASN A 463 -21.53 17.43 -29.39
C ASN A 463 -23.01 17.03 -29.24
N GLY A 464 -23.90 18.02 -29.22
CA GLY A 464 -25.34 17.79 -29.07
C GLY A 464 -26.09 19.02 -28.58
N SER A 465 -27.31 18.79 -28.08
CA SER A 465 -28.13 19.82 -27.43
C SER A 465 -28.33 19.47 -25.95
N PHE A 466 -27.93 20.38 -25.06
CA PHE A 466 -27.79 20.11 -23.63
C PHE A 466 -28.47 21.19 -22.78
N LYS A 467 -29.11 20.78 -21.68
CA LYS A 467 -29.81 21.67 -20.75
C LYS A 467 -29.72 21.21 -19.29
N ALA A 468 -29.27 22.10 -18.41
CA ALA A 468 -29.16 21.88 -16.96
C ALA A 468 -29.36 23.21 -16.21
N SER A 469 -29.77 23.19 -14.94
CA SER A 469 -30.01 24.44 -14.19
C SER A 469 -28.75 25.17 -13.73
N GLU A 470 -27.70 24.47 -13.29
CA GLU A 470 -26.53 25.12 -12.65
C GLU A 470 -25.31 25.19 -13.57
N GLN A 471 -24.84 24.05 -14.08
CA GLN A 471 -23.61 24.01 -14.88
C GLN A 471 -23.66 22.97 -16.01
N ILE A 472 -23.17 23.34 -17.19
CA ILE A 472 -22.77 22.43 -18.26
C ILE A 472 -21.27 22.59 -18.50
N GLN A 473 -20.54 21.49 -18.60
CA GLN A 473 -19.15 21.47 -19.05
C GLN A 473 -19.01 20.57 -20.29
N ILE A 474 -18.40 21.09 -21.34
CA ILE A 474 -18.15 20.37 -22.61
C ILE A 474 -16.65 20.41 -22.89
N ARG A 475 -16.06 19.27 -23.26
CA ARG A 475 -14.61 19.15 -23.49
C ARG A 475 -14.29 18.49 -24.83
N ARG A 476 -13.17 18.86 -25.47
CA ARG A 476 -12.50 18.11 -26.57
C ARG A 476 -13.33 17.85 -27.84
N VAL A 477 -14.34 18.67 -28.13
CA VAL A 477 -15.16 18.55 -29.33
C VAL A 477 -14.48 19.26 -30.51
N ASN A 478 -14.38 18.59 -31.66
CA ASN A 478 -13.96 19.21 -32.93
C ASN A 478 -15.09 19.15 -33.97
N GLU A 479 -15.16 20.15 -34.85
CA GLU A 479 -16.00 20.18 -36.08
C GLU A 479 -17.51 19.93 -35.88
N ASN A 480 -18.17 20.63 -34.94
CA ASN A 480 -19.58 20.38 -34.65
C ASN A 480 -20.43 21.60 -34.26
N GLU A 481 -21.75 21.45 -34.37
CA GLU A 481 -22.72 22.34 -33.74
C GLU A 481 -23.08 21.82 -32.34
N ILE A 482 -23.12 22.74 -31.37
CA ILE A 482 -23.33 22.46 -29.94
C ILE A 482 -24.41 23.45 -29.46
N THR A 483 -25.49 22.98 -28.84
CA THR A 483 -26.51 23.84 -28.22
C THR A 483 -26.47 23.67 -26.71
N VAL A 484 -26.44 24.76 -25.95
CA VAL A 484 -26.32 24.75 -24.47
C VAL A 484 -27.23 25.76 -23.79
N ASP A 485 -27.95 25.33 -22.76
CA ASP A 485 -28.84 26.18 -21.96
C ASP A 485 -28.68 25.87 -20.46
N SER A 486 -27.82 26.63 -19.77
CA SER A 486 -27.53 26.48 -18.33
C SER A 486 -26.92 27.74 -17.73
N TYR A 487 -27.10 27.98 -16.43
CA TYR A 487 -26.61 29.18 -15.74
C TYR A 487 -25.11 29.41 -15.97
N CYS A 488 -24.29 28.37 -15.80
CA CYS A 488 -22.87 28.37 -16.13
C CYS A 488 -22.56 27.38 -17.28
N VAL A 489 -21.78 27.83 -18.27
CA VAL A 489 -21.32 27.01 -19.39
C VAL A 489 -19.79 27.06 -19.45
N GLN A 490 -19.15 25.91 -19.26
CA GLN A 490 -17.70 25.74 -19.35
C GLN A 490 -17.35 24.93 -20.60
N LEU A 491 -16.42 25.44 -21.40
CA LEU A 491 -15.99 24.87 -22.68
C LEU A 491 -14.47 24.70 -22.65
N GLU A 492 -13.97 23.50 -22.92
CA GLU A 492 -12.54 23.18 -22.87
C GLU A 492 -12.08 22.46 -24.14
N ASP A 493 -10.96 22.88 -24.73
CA ASP A 493 -10.36 22.23 -25.91
C ASP A 493 -11.34 22.03 -27.09
N ILE A 494 -12.25 22.99 -27.32
CA ILE A 494 -13.25 22.94 -28.40
C ILE A 494 -12.68 23.57 -29.68
N SER A 495 -12.84 22.93 -30.83
CA SER A 495 -12.36 23.46 -32.12
C SER A 495 -13.37 23.39 -33.26
N ASN A 496 -13.24 24.33 -34.21
CA ASN A 496 -14.00 24.39 -35.48
C ASN A 496 -15.53 24.26 -35.29
N SER A 497 -16.08 24.85 -34.23
CA SER A 497 -17.45 24.56 -33.77
C SER A 497 -18.35 25.80 -33.67
N LYS A 498 -19.66 25.57 -33.72
CA LYS A 498 -20.69 26.59 -33.44
C LYS A 498 -21.36 26.29 -32.11
N VAL A 499 -21.37 27.26 -31.19
CA VAL A 499 -22.00 27.14 -29.87
C VAL A 499 -23.25 28.01 -29.83
N ILE A 500 -24.42 27.39 -29.90
CA ILE A 500 -25.73 28.04 -29.79
C ILE A 500 -26.11 28.18 -28.32
N LEU A 501 -26.23 29.42 -27.86
CA LEU A 501 -26.51 29.74 -26.46
C LEU A 501 -28.02 29.87 -26.21
N GLY A 502 -28.47 29.23 -25.13
CA GLY A 502 -29.83 29.32 -24.59
C GLY A 502 -30.04 30.54 -23.69
N LYS A 503 -31.30 30.83 -23.39
CA LYS A 503 -31.70 32.05 -22.66
C LYS A 503 -31.31 32.07 -21.18
N ASN A 504 -30.95 30.91 -20.61
CA ASN A 504 -30.58 30.79 -19.20
C ASN A 504 -29.07 30.92 -18.95
N VAL A 505 -28.26 31.18 -19.99
CA VAL A 505 -26.80 31.34 -19.84
C VAL A 505 -26.46 32.71 -19.23
N HIS A 506 -25.75 32.68 -18.09
CA HIS A 506 -25.32 33.86 -17.34
C HIS A 506 -23.79 33.94 -17.21
N ILE A 507 -23.10 32.79 -17.20
CA ILE A 507 -21.65 32.66 -17.09
C ILE A 507 -21.13 31.78 -18.22
N ILE A 508 -20.12 32.24 -18.95
CA ILE A 508 -19.33 31.42 -19.89
C ILE A 508 -17.87 31.38 -19.43
N ILE A 509 -17.28 30.18 -19.45
CA ILE A 509 -15.86 29.94 -19.19
C ILE A 509 -15.28 29.14 -20.37
N GLY A 510 -14.50 29.78 -21.22
CA GLY A 510 -13.79 29.15 -22.34
C GLY A 510 -12.31 28.94 -22.06
N VAL A 511 -11.81 27.73 -22.31
CA VAL A 511 -10.39 27.38 -22.21
C VAL A 511 -9.98 26.63 -23.47
N GLY A 512 -8.92 27.07 -24.17
CA GLY A 512 -8.41 26.34 -25.34
C GLY A 512 -9.36 26.29 -26.54
N LEU A 513 -10.28 27.25 -26.70
CA LEU A 513 -11.22 27.28 -27.82
C LEU A 513 -10.49 27.72 -29.10
N ASN A 514 -10.69 27.05 -30.24
CA ASN A 514 -10.02 27.41 -31.51
C ASN A 514 -10.99 27.42 -32.69
N ASN A 515 -11.16 28.57 -33.37
CA ASN A 515 -12.11 28.71 -34.48
C ASN A 515 -13.55 28.32 -34.02
N VAL A 516 -13.98 28.87 -32.89
CA VAL A 516 -15.32 28.66 -32.32
C VAL A 516 -16.13 29.94 -32.42
N SER A 517 -17.38 29.82 -32.87
CA SER A 517 -18.33 30.94 -32.96
C SER A 517 -19.51 30.73 -32.01
N PHE A 518 -19.88 31.79 -31.28
CA PHE A 518 -21.04 31.78 -30.40
C PHE A 518 -22.26 32.40 -31.10
N ILE A 519 -23.37 31.68 -31.13
CA ILE A 519 -24.65 32.11 -31.69
C ILE A 519 -25.57 32.52 -30.53
N ASN A 520 -26.35 33.59 -30.72
CA ASN A 520 -27.17 34.25 -29.70
C ASN A 520 -26.38 34.90 -28.54
N LEU A 521 -25.06 35.07 -28.66
CA LEU A 521 -24.23 35.70 -27.60
C LEU A 521 -24.75 37.10 -27.26
N GLU A 522 -25.05 37.91 -28.28
CA GLU A 522 -25.59 39.27 -28.18
C GLU A 522 -27.01 39.38 -27.63
N GLU A 523 -27.83 38.32 -27.74
CA GLU A 523 -29.22 38.25 -27.25
C GLU A 523 -29.34 37.60 -25.85
N SER A 524 -28.22 37.20 -25.25
CA SER A 524 -28.18 36.40 -24.02
C SER A 524 -28.10 37.23 -22.73
N ASN A 525 -28.48 36.62 -21.61
CA ASN A 525 -28.43 37.25 -20.27
C ASN A 525 -27.05 37.13 -19.60
N ILE A 526 -25.96 37.04 -20.38
CA ILE A 526 -24.62 36.79 -19.85
C ILE A 526 -24.11 37.99 -19.05
N GLN A 527 -23.73 37.69 -17.81
CA GLN A 527 -23.14 38.62 -16.84
C GLN A 527 -21.62 38.45 -16.76
N SER A 528 -21.09 37.24 -16.95
CA SER A 528 -19.66 36.92 -16.89
C SER A 528 -19.19 36.15 -18.11
N PHE A 529 -18.11 36.59 -18.74
CA PHE A 529 -17.48 35.90 -19.87
C PHE A 529 -15.97 35.81 -19.68
N ASP A 530 -15.50 34.61 -19.34
CA ASP A 530 -14.10 34.27 -19.18
C ASP A 530 -13.61 33.48 -20.40
N LEU A 531 -12.47 33.88 -20.97
CA LEU A 531 -11.85 33.22 -22.12
C LEU A 531 -10.33 33.14 -21.93
N SER A 532 -9.76 31.94 -22.07
CA SER A 532 -8.34 31.72 -21.86
C SER A 532 -7.73 30.79 -22.91
N MET A 533 -6.45 31.02 -23.25
CA MET A 533 -5.64 30.17 -24.14
C MET A 533 -6.31 29.82 -25.49
N SER A 534 -7.19 30.70 -25.98
CA SER A 534 -8.07 30.46 -27.13
C SER A 534 -7.59 31.18 -28.39
N ASN A 535 -7.99 30.74 -29.59
CA ASN A 535 -7.50 31.24 -30.87
C ASN A 535 -8.63 31.41 -31.92
N ASN A 536 -8.46 32.34 -32.86
CA ASN A 536 -9.35 32.57 -34.01
C ASN A 536 -10.83 32.70 -33.61
N MET A 537 -11.13 33.59 -32.66
CA MET A 537 -12.48 33.76 -32.12
C MET A 537 -13.12 35.04 -32.69
N SER A 538 -14.42 35.00 -32.97
CA SER A 538 -15.21 36.19 -33.31
C SER A 538 -16.38 36.34 -32.33
N LEU A 539 -16.47 37.48 -31.67
CA LEU A 539 -17.37 37.72 -30.53
C LEU A 539 -18.18 39.03 -30.71
N THR A 540 -19.46 38.98 -30.38
CA THR A 540 -20.31 40.17 -30.14
C THR A 540 -20.81 40.11 -28.70
N PHE A 541 -20.39 41.05 -27.86
CA PHE A 541 -20.68 41.03 -26.42
C PHE A 541 -22.10 41.53 -26.11
N PRO A 542 -22.93 40.84 -25.30
CA PRO A 542 -24.22 41.36 -24.88
C PRO A 542 -24.10 42.57 -23.94
N GLN A 543 -25.14 43.40 -23.90
CA GLN A 543 -25.18 44.61 -23.06
C GLN A 543 -25.31 44.31 -21.55
N THR A 544 -25.60 43.06 -21.19
CA THR A 544 -25.82 42.57 -19.82
C THR A 544 -24.53 42.21 -19.06
N LEU A 545 -23.39 42.23 -19.75
CA LEU A 545 -22.09 41.88 -19.16
C LEU A 545 -21.69 42.83 -18.03
N THR A 546 -21.21 42.24 -16.93
CA THR A 546 -20.64 42.91 -15.76
C THR A 546 -19.18 42.52 -15.50
N LEU A 547 -18.74 41.36 -16.02
CA LEU A 547 -17.36 40.87 -15.95
C LEU A 547 -16.93 40.27 -17.29
N ILE A 548 -15.75 40.66 -17.77
CA ILE A 548 -15.08 40.06 -18.94
C ILE A 548 -13.65 39.75 -18.52
N ASN A 549 -13.18 38.53 -18.80
CA ASN A 549 -11.80 38.13 -18.61
C ASN A 549 -11.27 37.49 -19.89
N ILE A 550 -10.19 38.03 -20.49
CA ILE A 550 -9.56 37.44 -21.68
C ILE A 550 -8.05 37.37 -21.48
N ILE A 551 -7.51 36.16 -21.34
CA ILE A 551 -6.11 35.92 -20.97
C ILE A 551 -5.42 34.95 -21.93
N GLY A 552 -4.28 35.38 -22.49
CA GLY A 552 -3.40 34.49 -23.28
C GLY A 552 -4.04 33.96 -24.57
N CYS A 553 -5.03 34.67 -25.12
CA CYS A 553 -5.69 34.33 -26.38
C CYS A 553 -5.00 34.98 -27.59
N GLN A 554 -5.17 34.38 -28.77
CA GLN A 554 -4.66 34.87 -30.06
C GLN A 554 -5.84 35.12 -31.02
N SER A 555 -5.70 36.08 -31.94
CA SER A 555 -6.68 36.35 -33.02
C SER A 555 -8.15 36.37 -32.55
N VAL A 556 -8.45 37.13 -31.50
CA VAL A 556 -9.82 37.35 -31.00
C VAL A 556 -10.35 38.68 -31.55
N LEU A 557 -11.39 38.64 -32.37
CA LEU A 557 -12.06 39.81 -32.93
C LEU A 557 -13.36 40.10 -32.16
N CYS A 558 -13.52 41.33 -31.67
CA CYS A 558 -14.72 41.77 -30.95
C CYS A 558 -15.45 42.88 -31.73
N THR A 559 -16.64 42.59 -32.27
CA THR A 559 -17.35 43.44 -33.23
C THR A 559 -17.92 44.74 -32.64
N ASN A 560 -18.30 44.72 -31.36
CA ASN A 560 -18.95 45.84 -30.67
C ASN A 560 -18.14 46.40 -29.48
N ILE A 561 -16.82 46.18 -29.49
CA ILE A 561 -15.91 46.58 -28.40
C ILE A 561 -15.94 48.08 -28.10
N SER A 562 -16.17 48.94 -29.10
CA SER A 562 -16.26 50.40 -28.96
C SER A 562 -17.41 50.86 -28.05
N SER A 563 -18.48 50.06 -27.95
CA SER A 563 -19.63 50.30 -27.06
C SER A 563 -19.54 49.60 -25.70
N CYS A 564 -18.57 48.71 -25.49
CA CYS A 564 -18.48 47.91 -24.25
C CYS A 564 -17.85 48.72 -23.10
N LEU A 565 -18.68 49.24 -22.18
CA LEU A 565 -18.22 50.11 -21.08
C LEU A 565 -17.23 49.45 -20.10
N LEU A 566 -17.22 48.12 -20.01
CA LEU A 566 -16.25 47.35 -19.20
C LEU A 566 -14.81 47.48 -19.74
N VAL A 567 -14.64 47.75 -21.03
CA VAL A 567 -13.32 47.91 -21.64
C VAL A 567 -12.81 49.34 -21.40
N PRO A 568 -11.57 49.53 -20.93
CA PRO A 568 -10.98 50.85 -20.71
C PRO A 568 -11.12 51.78 -21.93
N GLU A 569 -11.50 53.04 -21.68
CA GLU A 569 -11.84 54.03 -22.73
C GLU A 569 -10.71 54.20 -23.77
N ARG A 570 -9.45 54.10 -23.34
CA ARG A 570 -8.28 54.13 -24.22
C ARG A 570 -8.31 53.00 -25.26
N ILE A 571 -8.55 51.77 -24.82
CA ILE A 571 -8.60 50.59 -25.69
C ILE A 571 -9.77 50.73 -26.67
N ARG A 572 -10.94 51.19 -26.20
CA ARG A 572 -12.10 51.47 -27.07
C ARG A 572 -11.80 52.51 -28.15
N LYS A 573 -11.12 53.61 -27.79
CA LYS A 573 -10.72 54.66 -28.75
C LYS A 573 -9.70 54.14 -29.77
N ASP A 574 -8.68 53.44 -29.30
CA ASP A 574 -7.64 52.85 -30.17
C ASP A 574 -8.28 51.91 -31.21
N TYR A 575 -9.22 51.04 -30.79
CA TYR A 575 -10.00 50.17 -31.68
C TYR A 575 -10.88 50.96 -32.67
N SER A 576 -11.63 51.97 -32.21
CA SER A 576 -12.50 52.79 -33.06
C SER A 576 -11.76 53.64 -34.12
N SER A 577 -10.43 53.73 -34.01
CA SER A 577 -9.58 54.52 -34.91
C SER A 577 -8.92 53.69 -36.03
N ASN A 578 -9.30 52.42 -36.20
CA ASN A 578 -8.72 51.46 -37.16
C ASN A 578 -7.18 51.33 -37.05
N LYS A 579 -6.59 51.57 -35.88
CA LYS A 579 -5.14 51.39 -35.65
C LYS A 579 -4.69 49.95 -35.45
N TYR A 580 -5.64 49.02 -35.32
CA TYR A 580 -5.42 47.59 -35.17
C TYR A 580 -6.54 46.83 -35.90
N GLU A 581 -6.19 46.05 -36.92
CA GLU A 581 -7.12 45.09 -37.55
C GLU A 581 -7.18 43.75 -36.76
N GLU A 582 -6.16 43.47 -35.94
CA GLU A 582 -6.09 42.33 -35.03
C GLU A 582 -5.60 42.77 -33.63
N VAL A 583 -6.08 42.11 -32.57
CA VAL A 583 -5.56 42.30 -31.20
C VAL A 583 -4.07 41.92 -31.14
N PRO A 584 -3.18 42.76 -30.55
CA PRO A 584 -1.74 42.52 -30.55
C PRO A 584 -1.34 41.16 -29.95
N LYS A 585 -0.51 40.41 -30.69
CA LYS A 585 -0.15 38.99 -30.47
C LYS A 585 0.30 38.58 -29.06
N ASP A 586 0.75 39.51 -28.23
CA ASP A 586 1.31 39.24 -26.90
C ASP A 586 0.58 39.96 -25.74
N LYS A 587 -0.61 40.53 -25.97
CA LYS A 587 -1.38 41.23 -24.91
C LYS A 587 -2.90 41.02 -25.01
N CYS A 588 -3.37 39.88 -24.49
CA CYS A 588 -4.73 39.77 -23.96
C CYS A 588 -4.68 39.82 -22.43
N VAL A 589 -5.09 40.96 -21.88
CA VAL A 589 -5.61 41.15 -20.52
C VAL A 589 -6.78 42.13 -20.64
N ILE A 590 -7.94 41.73 -20.14
CA ILE A 590 -9.08 42.59 -19.81
C ILE A 590 -9.63 42.05 -18.48
N CYS A 591 -9.96 42.81 -17.43
CA CYS A 591 -9.26 43.96 -16.84
C CYS A 591 -8.69 45.06 -17.77
#